data_AF-Z9JJX0-F1
#
_entry.id   AF-Z9JJX0-F1
#
_cell.length_a   1.000
_cell.length_b   1.000
_cell.length_c   1.000
_cell.angle_alpha   90.00
_cell.angle_beta   90.00
_cell.angle_gamma   90.00
#
_symmetry.space_group_name_H-M   'P 1'
#
loop_
_entity.id
_entity.type
_entity.pdbx_description
1 polymer ?
#
loop_
_entity_poly.entity_id
_entity_poly.type
_entity_poly.pdbx_seq_one_letter_code
_entity_poly.pdbx_strand_id
1 'polypeptide(L)'
;MELADSLIGIRDSKKIAAAVSQVQEKLLSTQKELSMHDADHIKYINELEETKKALKEKEKYVLSEIHKNQVAYRVKKETGEPDHYVCQGCFDKGIKFVLQGKNCKQSHLFSLSFPNCKHSIPIQKMILPWCIKLLMRRISKQIGNASSRILIDDELSKLLFVF
;
A
#
# COMPACT_ATOMS: atom_id res chain seq x y z
N MET A 1 83.36 26.83 -13.43
CA MET A 1 82.01 27.40 -13.67
C MET A 1 80.88 26.52 -13.11
N GLU A 2 81.13 25.26 -12.74
CA GLU A 2 80.08 24.29 -12.34
C GLU A 2 79.30 24.58 -11.04
N LEU A 3 79.84 25.36 -10.10
CA LEU A 3 79.15 25.68 -8.84
C LEU A 3 77.94 26.61 -9.04
N ALA A 4 77.98 27.49 -10.04
CA ALA A 4 76.91 28.42 -10.33
C ALA A 4 75.68 27.70 -10.90
N ASP A 5 75.88 26.74 -11.79
CA ASP A 5 74.81 25.96 -12.42
C ASP A 5 74.11 25.03 -11.41
N SER A 6 74.86 24.44 -10.48
CA SER A 6 74.31 23.62 -9.39
C SER A 6 73.38 24.43 -8.46
N LEU A 7 73.74 25.67 -8.14
CA LEU A 7 72.90 26.56 -7.31
C LEU A 7 71.59 26.95 -8.00
N ILE A 8 71.60 27.11 -9.33
CA ILE A 8 70.40 27.38 -10.13
C ILE A 8 69.49 26.14 -10.13
N GLY A 9 70.06 24.95 -10.34
CA GLY A 9 69.31 23.68 -10.29
C GLY A 9 68.62 23.43 -8.95
N ILE A 10 69.27 23.76 -7.82
CA ILE A 10 68.66 23.64 -6.48
C ILE A 10 67.47 24.61 -6.31
N ARG A 11 67.60 25.85 -6.80
CA ARG A 11 66.52 26.85 -6.72
C ARG A 11 65.31 26.40 -7.54
N ASP A 12 65.53 25.92 -8.75
CA ASP A 12 64.44 25.48 -9.63
C ASP A 12 63.80 24.20 -9.12
N SER A 13 64.58 23.27 -8.57
CA SER A 13 64.05 22.08 -7.87
C SER A 13 63.13 22.45 -6.71
N LYS A 14 63.47 23.48 -5.92
CA LYS A 14 62.59 23.97 -4.85
C LYS A 14 61.31 24.60 -5.37
N LYS A 15 61.37 25.36 -6.47
CA LYS A 15 60.17 25.93 -7.10
C LYS A 15 59.24 24.86 -7.66
N ILE A 16 59.82 23.83 -8.30
CA ILE A 16 59.07 22.69 -8.82
C ILE A 16 58.44 21.90 -7.67
N ALA A 17 59.19 21.60 -6.61
CA ALA A 17 58.65 20.90 -5.44
C ALA A 17 57.50 21.67 -4.78
N ALA A 18 57.61 23.00 -4.66
CA ALA A 18 56.54 23.84 -4.14
C ALA A 18 55.29 23.82 -5.05
N ALA A 19 55.48 23.91 -6.37
CA ALA A 19 54.38 23.83 -7.33
C ALA A 19 53.69 22.45 -7.32
N VAL A 20 54.47 21.36 -7.24
CA VAL A 20 53.94 19.99 -7.12
C VAL A 20 53.12 19.82 -5.84
N SER A 21 53.60 20.34 -4.71
CA SER A 21 52.85 20.29 -3.45
C SER A 21 51.51 21.02 -3.54
N GLN A 22 51.47 22.19 -4.18
CA GLN A 22 50.21 22.93 -4.38
C GLN A 22 49.23 22.18 -5.29
N VAL A 23 49.74 21.51 -6.33
CA VAL A 23 48.90 20.69 -7.22
C VAL A 23 48.34 19.48 -6.48
N GLN A 24 49.16 18.80 -5.66
CA GLN A 24 48.72 17.67 -4.86
C GLN A 24 47.64 18.07 -3.84
N GLU A 25 47.79 19.22 -3.20
CA GLU A 25 46.79 19.75 -2.28
C GLU A 25 45.44 20.02 -2.98
N LYS A 26 45.49 20.66 -4.16
CA LYS A 26 44.28 20.88 -4.99
C LYS A 26 43.65 19.57 -5.46
N LEU A 27 44.46 18.60 -5.89
CA LEU A 27 43.97 17.29 -6.31
C LEU A 27 43.24 16.57 -5.17
N LEU A 28 43.83 16.56 -3.97
CA LEU A 28 43.24 15.96 -2.79
C LEU A 28 41.93 16.66 -2.37
N SER A 29 41.88 17.99 -2.43
CA SER A 29 40.65 18.74 -2.15
C SER A 29 39.53 18.40 -3.15
N THR A 30 39.86 18.32 -4.44
CA THR A 30 38.90 17.96 -5.50
C THR A 30 38.41 16.53 -5.34
N GLN A 31 39.30 15.58 -5.03
CA GLN A 31 38.94 14.18 -4.83
C GLN A 31 38.01 14.01 -3.62
N LYS A 32 38.20 14.80 -2.56
CA LYS A 32 37.33 14.81 -1.39
C LYS A 32 35.93 15.35 -1.75
N GLU A 33 35.86 16.46 -2.48
CA GLU A 33 34.59 17.03 -2.94
C GLU A 33 33.82 16.07 -3.86
N LEU A 34 34.53 15.44 -4.81
CA LEU A 34 33.93 14.44 -5.69
C LEU A 34 33.36 13.25 -4.92
N SER A 35 34.12 12.74 -3.94
CA SER A 35 33.68 11.61 -3.11
C SER A 35 32.45 11.95 -2.27
N MET A 36 32.33 13.19 -1.79
CA MET A 36 31.13 13.66 -1.08
C MET A 36 29.93 13.75 -2.02
N HIS A 37 30.14 14.28 -3.22
CA HIS A 37 29.09 14.39 -4.24
C HIS A 37 28.59 13.01 -4.70
N ASP A 38 29.48 12.04 -4.92
CA ASP A 38 29.12 10.68 -5.29
C ASP A 38 28.27 9.99 -4.20
N ALA A 39 28.60 10.22 -2.93
CA ALA A 39 27.82 9.68 -1.82
C ALA A 39 26.39 10.24 -1.78
N ASP A 40 26.20 11.52 -2.11
CA ASP A 40 24.87 12.12 -2.18
C ASP A 40 24.10 11.70 -3.42
N HIS A 41 24.76 11.55 -4.58
CA HIS A 41 24.14 11.00 -5.79
C HIS A 41 23.57 9.60 -5.58
N ILE A 42 24.31 8.73 -4.90
CA ILE A 42 23.83 7.38 -4.59
C ILE A 42 22.57 7.43 -3.70
N LYS A 43 22.51 8.33 -2.72
CA LYS A 43 21.30 8.50 -1.88
C LYS A 43 20.11 8.93 -2.71
N TYR A 44 20.27 9.94 -3.57
CA TYR A 44 19.18 10.43 -4.42
C TYR A 44 18.70 9.37 -5.41
N ILE A 45 19.61 8.57 -5.98
CA ILE A 45 19.24 7.45 -6.85
C ILE A 45 18.38 6.44 -6.08
N ASN A 46 18.77 6.07 -4.85
CA ASN A 46 18.01 5.13 -4.04
C ASN A 46 16.61 5.67 -3.68
N GLU A 47 16.50 6.92 -3.26
CA GLU A 47 15.21 7.56 -2.97
C GLU A 47 14.31 7.63 -4.21
N LEU A 48 14.89 7.93 -5.39
CA LEU A 48 14.16 7.92 -6.65
C LEU A 48 13.69 6.51 -7.03
N GLU A 49 14.47 5.47 -6.77
CA GLU A 49 14.04 4.09 -7.01
C GLU A 49 12.92 3.66 -6.06
N GLU A 50 13.01 4.00 -4.78
CA GLU A 50 12.01 3.66 -3.76
C GLU A 50 10.67 4.34 -4.07
N THR A 51 10.70 5.64 -4.40
CA THR A 51 9.49 6.39 -4.79
C THR A 51 8.87 5.84 -6.08
N LYS A 52 9.68 5.49 -7.08
CA LYS A 52 9.20 4.84 -8.31
C LYS A 52 8.55 3.48 -8.02
N LYS A 53 9.14 2.67 -7.14
CA LYS A 53 8.56 1.38 -6.73
C LYS A 53 7.22 1.58 -6.03
N ALA A 54 7.13 2.54 -5.11
CA ALA A 54 5.88 2.86 -4.42
C ALA A 54 4.78 3.38 -5.38
N LEU A 55 5.14 4.20 -6.37
CA LEU A 55 4.19 4.67 -7.40
C LEU A 55 3.68 3.53 -8.27
N LYS A 56 4.56 2.67 -8.77
CA LYS A 56 4.18 1.48 -9.54
C LYS A 56 3.26 0.55 -8.76
N GLU A 57 3.45 0.45 -7.45
CA GLU A 57 2.55 -0.32 -6.60
C GLU A 57 1.16 0.33 -6.50
N LYS A 58 1.08 1.66 -6.35
CA LYS A 58 -0.19 2.39 -6.32
C LYS A 58 -0.97 2.28 -7.63
N GLU A 59 -0.29 2.25 -8.78
CA GLU A 59 -0.92 2.09 -10.10
C GLU A 59 -1.68 0.75 -10.27
N LYS A 60 -1.37 -0.26 -9.45
CA LYS A 60 -2.06 -1.56 -9.47
C LYS A 60 -3.45 -1.52 -8.87
N TYR A 61 -3.81 -0.44 -8.17
CA TYR A 61 -5.09 -0.33 -7.49
C TYR A 61 -5.96 0.77 -8.09
N VAL A 62 -7.26 0.58 -7.98
CA VAL A 62 -8.28 1.54 -8.39
C VAL A 62 -9.20 1.82 -7.21
N LEU A 63 -9.59 3.08 -7.04
CA LEU A 63 -10.55 3.43 -6.01
C LEU A 63 -11.93 2.90 -6.41
N SER A 64 -12.53 2.07 -5.56
CA SER A 64 -13.83 1.45 -5.78
C SER A 64 -14.71 1.67 -4.55
N GLU A 65 -15.98 1.98 -4.77
CA GLU A 65 -16.98 1.98 -3.70
C GLU A 65 -17.31 0.53 -3.33
N ILE A 66 -17.16 0.19 -2.03
CA ILE A 66 -17.53 -1.13 -1.49
C ILE A 66 -18.99 -1.11 -1.04
N HIS A 67 -19.42 -0.02 -0.42
CA HIS A 67 -20.76 0.18 0.12
C HIS A 67 -21.06 1.68 0.11
N LYS A 68 -22.34 2.08 0.18
CA LYS A 68 -22.79 3.49 0.18
C LYS A 68 -21.85 4.39 1.00
N ASN A 69 -21.18 5.32 0.32
CA ASN A 69 -20.24 6.31 0.88
C ASN A 69 -18.97 5.69 1.53
N GLN A 70 -18.60 4.47 1.17
CA GLN A 70 -17.42 3.78 1.68
C GLN A 70 -16.57 3.28 0.52
N VAL A 71 -15.37 3.85 0.41
CA VAL A 71 -14.42 3.58 -0.67
C VAL A 71 -13.20 2.82 -0.16
N ALA A 72 -12.64 1.99 -1.02
CA ALA A 72 -11.40 1.28 -0.78
C ALA A 72 -10.65 1.07 -2.11
N TYR A 73 -9.35 0.85 -2.01
CA TYR A 73 -8.55 0.49 -3.18
C TYR A 73 -8.75 -0.99 -3.51
N ARG A 74 -9.24 -1.27 -4.72
CA ARG A 74 -9.36 -2.63 -5.26
C ARG A 74 -8.20 -2.91 -6.21
N VAL A 75 -7.65 -4.11 -6.16
CA VAL A 75 -6.63 -4.53 -7.12
C VAL A 75 -7.21 -4.61 -8.54
N LYS A 76 -6.46 -4.14 -9.55
CA LYS A 76 -6.81 -4.32 -10.97
C LYS A 76 -6.75 -5.81 -11.34
N LYS A 77 -7.68 -6.28 -12.16
CA LYS A 77 -7.75 -7.69 -12.60
C LYS A 77 -6.52 -8.16 -13.39
N GLU A 78 -5.78 -7.23 -13.99
CA GLU A 78 -4.63 -7.50 -14.85
C GLU A 78 -3.37 -7.93 -14.08
N THR A 79 -3.36 -7.85 -12.75
CA THR A 79 -2.18 -8.15 -11.92
C THR A 79 -1.97 -9.64 -11.65
N GLY A 80 -2.92 -10.49 -11.99
CA GLY A 80 -2.89 -11.93 -11.66
C GLY A 80 -3.05 -12.23 -10.16
N GLU A 81 -3.25 -11.21 -9.33
CA GLU A 81 -3.52 -11.36 -7.90
C GLU A 81 -5.03 -11.65 -7.66
N PRO A 82 -5.39 -12.40 -6.60
CA PRO A 82 -6.78 -12.59 -6.24
C PRO A 82 -7.45 -11.25 -5.90
N ASP A 83 -8.73 -11.14 -6.22
CA ASP A 83 -9.51 -9.92 -6.00
C ASP A 83 -9.55 -9.57 -4.51
N HIS A 84 -9.00 -8.40 -4.15
CA HIS A 84 -8.91 -7.95 -2.77
C HIS A 84 -8.97 -6.42 -2.68
N TYR A 85 -9.34 -5.97 -1.48
CA TYR A 85 -9.52 -4.54 -1.16
C TYR A 85 -8.52 -4.12 -0.09
N VAL A 86 -8.07 -2.87 -0.18
CA VAL A 86 -7.10 -2.25 0.72
C VAL A 86 -7.66 -0.92 1.23
N CYS A 87 -7.42 -0.62 2.50
CA CYS A 87 -7.85 0.64 3.11
C CYS A 87 -7.15 1.83 2.47
N GLN A 88 -7.91 2.83 2.02
CA GLN A 88 -7.37 4.07 1.44
C GLN A 88 -6.38 4.76 2.40
N GLY A 89 -6.81 5.04 3.64
CA GLY A 89 -5.99 5.76 4.61
C GLY A 89 -4.73 5.01 5.09
N CYS A 90 -4.70 3.68 4.97
CA CYS A 90 -3.49 2.90 5.25
C CYS A 90 -2.55 2.87 4.02
N PHE A 91 -3.13 2.68 2.84
CA PHE A 91 -2.39 2.59 1.59
C PHE A 91 -1.70 3.90 1.22
N ASP A 92 -2.35 5.04 1.49
CA ASP A 92 -1.75 6.36 1.27
C ASP A 92 -0.52 6.59 2.16
N LYS A 93 -0.47 5.96 3.33
CA LYS A 93 0.67 5.96 4.26
C LYS A 93 1.73 4.90 3.92
N GLY A 94 1.58 4.20 2.80
CA GLY A 94 2.49 3.13 2.38
C GLY A 94 2.31 1.79 3.10
N ILE A 95 1.22 1.61 3.85
CA ILE A 95 0.95 0.37 4.59
C ILE A 95 -0.20 -0.39 3.94
N LYS A 96 0.08 -1.59 3.43
CA LYS A 96 -0.93 -2.46 2.80
C LYS A 96 -1.64 -3.31 3.86
N PHE A 97 -2.94 -3.08 4.05
CA PHE A 97 -3.81 -3.99 4.80
C PHE A 97 -4.94 -4.47 3.92
N VAL A 98 -4.96 -5.79 3.70
CA VAL A 98 -6.05 -6.43 2.97
C VAL A 98 -7.28 -6.51 3.87
N LEU A 99 -8.42 -6.14 3.31
CA LEU A 99 -9.71 -6.21 3.96
C LEU A 99 -10.09 -7.68 4.17
N GLN A 100 -10.30 -8.07 5.44
CA GLN A 100 -10.68 -9.42 5.80
C GLN A 100 -12.15 -9.45 6.25
N GLY A 101 -12.89 -10.42 5.73
CA GLY A 101 -14.25 -10.70 6.20
C GLY A 101 -14.21 -11.36 7.58
N LYS A 102 -14.82 -10.70 8.57
CA LYS A 102 -15.07 -11.30 9.88
C LYS A 102 -16.48 -11.87 9.92
N ASN A 103 -16.56 -13.18 10.08
CA ASN A 103 -17.81 -13.87 10.37
C ASN A 103 -18.13 -13.70 11.86
N CYS A 104 -19.11 -12.85 12.20
CA CYS A 104 -19.62 -12.79 13.56
C CYS A 104 -20.45 -14.07 13.83
N LYS A 105 -19.98 -14.94 14.72
CA LYS A 105 -20.66 -16.21 15.07
C LYS A 105 -22.03 -16.01 15.74
N GLN A 106 -22.35 -14.79 16.19
CA GLN A 106 -23.55 -14.46 16.98
C GLN A 106 -24.48 -13.46 16.31
N SER A 107 -24.05 -12.78 15.23
CA SER A 107 -24.87 -11.84 14.50
C SER A 107 -24.75 -12.13 13.01
N HIS A 108 -25.88 -12.12 12.28
CA HIS A 108 -25.90 -12.27 10.83
C HIS A 108 -25.27 -11.09 10.07
N LEU A 109 -24.59 -10.18 10.78
CA LEU A 109 -23.82 -9.10 10.21
C LEU A 109 -22.44 -9.59 9.82
N PHE A 110 -22.09 -9.31 8.57
CA PHE A 110 -20.75 -9.52 8.05
C PHE A 110 -20.05 -8.18 8.17
N SER A 111 -18.97 -8.14 8.95
CA SER A 111 -18.16 -6.94 9.05
C SER A 111 -16.87 -7.15 8.26
N LEU A 112 -16.51 -6.17 7.46
CA LEU A 112 -15.21 -6.10 6.84
C LEU A 112 -14.34 -5.25 7.76
N SER A 113 -13.26 -5.83 8.27
CA SER A 113 -12.37 -5.10 9.17
C SER A 113 -10.96 -5.12 8.64
N PHE A 114 -10.28 -3.98 8.77
CA PHE A 114 -8.84 -3.93 8.57
C PHE A 114 -8.16 -4.30 9.89
N PRO A 115 -7.20 -5.24 9.89
CA PRO A 115 -6.63 -5.78 11.13
C PRO A 115 -5.90 -4.74 11.98
N ASN A 116 -5.37 -3.67 11.36
CA ASN A 116 -4.57 -2.67 12.06
C ASN A 116 -5.14 -1.26 12.00
N CYS A 117 -6.38 -1.12 11.54
CA CYS A 117 -7.02 0.18 11.41
C CYS A 117 -8.39 0.10 12.10
N LYS A 118 -8.73 1.09 12.94
CA LYS A 118 -10.02 1.16 13.64
C LYS A 118 -11.21 1.35 12.69
N HIS A 119 -10.99 1.52 11.38
CA HIS A 119 -12.08 1.50 10.41
C HIS A 119 -12.56 0.08 10.21
N SER A 120 -13.84 -0.12 10.51
CA SER A 120 -14.62 -1.25 10.04
C SER A 120 -15.64 -0.75 9.04
N ILE A 121 -15.84 -1.51 7.98
CA ILE A 121 -16.92 -1.32 7.02
C ILE A 121 -18.04 -2.26 7.47
N PRO A 122 -19.10 -1.74 8.13
CA PRO A 122 -20.28 -2.53 8.38
C PRO A 122 -20.95 -2.82 7.04
N ILE A 123 -20.97 -4.09 6.63
CA ILE A 123 -21.84 -4.49 5.53
C ILE A 123 -23.22 -4.68 6.17
N GLN A 124 -24.10 -3.70 5.97
CA GLN A 124 -25.48 -3.83 6.41
C GLN A 124 -26.15 -4.86 5.51
N LYS A 125 -26.26 -6.11 5.97
CA LYS A 125 -26.92 -7.15 5.17
C LYS A 125 -28.39 -6.82 5.03
N MET A 126 -28.80 -6.57 3.78
CA MET A 126 -30.03 -7.11 3.20
C MET A 126 -30.28 -8.46 3.85
N ILE A 127 -31.39 -8.59 4.54
CA ILE A 127 -31.77 -9.79 5.29
C ILE A 127 -31.69 -10.97 4.32
N LEU A 128 -30.67 -11.81 4.46
CA LEU A 128 -30.51 -12.94 3.55
C LEU A 128 -31.75 -13.86 3.68
N PRO A 129 -32.40 -14.24 2.57
CA PRO A 129 -33.63 -15.05 2.61
C PRO A 129 -33.50 -16.35 3.41
N TRP A 130 -32.28 -16.89 3.55
CA TRP A 130 -32.02 -18.08 4.37
C TRP A 130 -32.26 -17.85 5.87
N CYS A 131 -32.01 -16.64 6.39
CA CYS A 131 -32.24 -16.27 7.79
C CYS A 131 -33.74 -16.19 8.06
N ILE A 132 -34.50 -15.61 7.13
CA ILE A 132 -35.98 -15.59 7.19
C ILE A 132 -36.51 -17.02 7.12
N LYS A 133 -36.02 -17.88 6.21
CA LYS A 133 -36.44 -19.29 6.14
C LYS A 133 -36.16 -20.06 7.44
N LEU A 134 -35.03 -19.81 8.11
CA LEU A 134 -34.69 -20.43 9.39
C LEU A 134 -35.55 -19.88 10.55
N LEU A 135 -35.81 -18.58 10.58
CA LEU A 135 -36.70 -17.95 11.55
C LEU A 135 -38.14 -18.45 11.39
N MET A 136 -38.63 -18.51 10.15
CA MET A 136 -39.97 -19.02 9.82
C MET A 136 -40.11 -20.51 10.13
N ARG A 137 -39.07 -21.33 9.94
CA ARG A 137 -39.06 -22.74 10.39
C ARG A 137 -39.12 -22.87 11.92
N ARG A 138 -38.47 -21.96 12.66
CA ARG A 138 -38.56 -21.93 14.14
C ARG A 138 -39.93 -21.49 14.62
N ILE A 139 -40.50 -20.44 14.02
CA ILE A 139 -41.84 -19.94 14.32
C ILE A 139 -42.89 -21.02 13.98
N SER A 140 -42.80 -21.65 12.81
CA SER A 140 -43.70 -22.75 12.40
C SER A 140 -43.63 -23.97 13.33
N LYS A 141 -42.47 -24.23 13.92
CA LYS A 141 -42.30 -25.33 14.89
C LYS A 141 -42.81 -24.98 16.29
N GLN A 142 -42.87 -23.70 16.66
CA GLN A 142 -43.50 -23.25 17.90
C GLN A 142 -45.02 -23.10 17.80
N ILE A 143 -45.55 -22.76 16.62
CA ILE A 143 -47.00 -22.74 16.35
C ILE A 143 -47.49 -24.16 16.00
N GLY A 144 -47.01 -25.16 16.73
CA GLY A 144 -47.50 -26.53 16.60
C GLY A 144 -49.01 -26.55 16.81
N ASN A 145 -49.74 -26.92 15.76
CA ASN A 145 -51.18 -27.18 15.72
C ASN A 145 -52.12 -25.97 15.86
N ALA A 146 -52.25 -25.16 14.81
CA ALA A 146 -53.55 -24.62 14.39
C ALA A 146 -53.51 -24.07 12.95
N SER A 147 -53.96 -24.89 11.99
CA SER A 147 -54.73 -24.48 10.81
C SER A 147 -54.42 -23.14 10.09
N SER A 148 -53.19 -22.92 9.63
CA SER A 148 -52.91 -21.83 8.66
C SER A 148 -51.72 -22.15 7.76
N ARG A 149 -51.80 -23.26 7.02
CA ARG A 149 -50.75 -23.71 6.08
C ARG A 149 -50.89 -23.16 4.65
N ILE A 150 -51.79 -22.20 4.38
CA ILE A 150 -52.20 -21.92 2.99
C ILE A 150 -51.93 -20.48 2.49
N LEU A 151 -51.52 -19.51 3.31
CA LEU A 151 -51.45 -18.10 2.84
C LEU A 151 -50.07 -17.43 2.91
N ILE A 152 -48.97 -18.17 2.85
CA ILE A 152 -47.62 -17.54 2.93
C ILE A 152 -46.77 -17.79 1.67
N ASP A 153 -47.05 -18.82 0.86
CA ASP A 153 -46.23 -19.10 -0.33
C ASP A 153 -46.50 -18.16 -1.53
N ASP A 154 -47.68 -17.54 -1.61
CA ASP A 154 -48.08 -16.74 -2.78
C ASP A 154 -47.56 -15.29 -2.74
N GLU A 155 -47.32 -14.73 -1.54
CA GLU A 155 -46.71 -13.40 -1.36
C GLU A 155 -45.17 -13.46 -1.45
N LEU A 156 -44.54 -14.57 -1.03
CA LEU A 156 -43.09 -14.73 -1.09
C LEU A 156 -42.57 -14.90 -2.54
N SER A 157 -43.40 -15.43 -3.44
CA SER A 157 -43.04 -15.56 -4.85
C SER A 157 -43.04 -14.21 -5.58
N LYS A 158 -43.89 -13.26 -5.15
CA LYS A 158 -43.95 -11.91 -5.73
C LYS A 158 -42.76 -11.03 -5.30
N LEU A 159 -42.19 -11.28 -4.12
CA LEU A 159 -41.01 -10.58 -3.61
C LEU A 159 -39.67 -11.13 -4.14
N LEU A 160 -39.67 -12.30 -4.80
CA LEU A 160 -38.47 -12.95 -5.35
C LEU A 160 -38.19 -12.56 -6.82
N PHE A 161 -39.08 -11.85 -7.50
CA PHE A 161 -38.97 -11.52 -8.94
C PHE A 161 -38.68 -10.05 -9.26
N VAL A 162 -38.44 -9.21 -8.25
CA VAL A 162 -37.90 -7.87 -8.47
C VAL A 162 -36.51 -7.84 -7.82
N PHE A 163 -35.49 -7.61 -8.66
CA PHE A 163 -34.04 -7.51 -8.39
C PHE A 163 -33.21 -8.78 -8.60
#